data_AF-A0A0Q9RFL7-F1
#
_entry.id   AF-A0A0Q9RFL7-F1
#
_cell.length_a   1.000
_cell.length_b   1.000
_cell.length_c   1.000
_cell.angle_alpha   90.00
_cell.angle_beta   90.00
_cell.angle_gamma   90.00
#
_symmetry.space_group_name_H-M   'P 1'
#
loop_
_entity.id
_entity.type
_entity.pdbx_description
1 polymer ?
#
loop_
_entity_poly.entity_id
_entity_poly.type
_entity_poly.pdbx_seq_one_letter_code
_entity_poly.pdbx_strand_id
1 'polypeptide(L)'
;MEILFDETYASEDGKKASRNIWYGYADMSVDGEYGKELNLNENLMEDLCRKIRNNLSESTTPTPTETNWYFYGNSTTQDAVGDSIRPTIMVRERAGLFVINFNMSDHNFAINLDDILVFKTNFEKRLASN
;
A
#
# COMPACT_ATOMS: atom_id res chain seq x y z
N MET A 1 9.13 1.89 -7.96
CA MET A 1 8.23 2.79 -7.19
C MET A 1 8.92 4.11 -6.94
N GLU A 2 8.19 5.21 -7.14
CA GLU A 2 8.62 6.59 -6.83
C GLU A 2 7.58 7.28 -5.96
N ILE A 3 8.02 8.27 -5.17
CA ILE A 3 7.10 9.10 -4.38
C ILE A 3 6.42 10.08 -5.34
N LEU A 4 5.09 10.04 -5.37
CA LEU A 4 4.26 11.03 -6.06
C LEU A 4 4.03 12.24 -5.15
N PHE A 5 3.69 11.96 -3.88
CA PHE A 5 3.39 12.97 -2.87
C PHE A 5 3.80 12.46 -1.48
N ASP A 6 4.18 13.37 -0.60
CA ASP A 6 4.44 13.13 0.82
C ASP A 6 3.96 14.36 1.60
N GLU A 7 2.76 14.26 2.17
CA GLU A 7 2.07 15.41 2.77
C GLU A 7 1.66 15.10 4.20
N THR A 8 1.83 16.07 5.08
CA THR A 8 1.40 15.97 6.48
C THR A 8 0.30 16.97 6.74
N TYR A 9 -0.88 16.48 7.16
CA TYR A 9 -2.01 17.31 7.55
C TYR A 9 -2.21 17.26 9.05
N ALA A 10 -2.27 18.42 9.69
CA ALA A 10 -2.51 18.55 11.12
C ALA A 10 -3.92 19.11 11.39
N SER A 11 -4.54 18.65 12.47
CA SER A 11 -5.76 19.28 12.99
C SER A 11 -5.45 20.67 13.54
N GLU A 12 -6.43 21.57 13.54
CA GLU A 12 -6.28 22.93 14.07
C GLU A 12 -5.83 22.97 15.54
N ASP A 13 -6.22 21.97 16.34
CA ASP A 13 -5.82 21.83 17.74
C ASP A 13 -4.44 21.15 17.93
N GLY A 14 -3.76 20.78 16.84
CA GLY A 14 -2.45 20.15 16.84
C GLY A 14 -2.38 18.73 17.41
N LYS A 15 -3.52 18.15 17.82
CA LYS A 15 -3.55 16.83 18.48
C LYS A 15 -3.48 15.67 17.51
N LYS A 16 -3.79 15.90 16.24
CA LYS A 16 -3.71 14.90 15.18
C LYS A 16 -2.83 15.44 14.08
N ALA A 17 -1.91 14.61 13.62
CA ALA A 17 -1.14 14.85 12.42
C ALA A 17 -1.09 13.54 11.63
N SER A 18 -1.53 13.56 10.38
CA SER A 18 -1.49 12.41 9.48
C SER A 18 -0.50 12.71 8.38
N ARG A 19 0.60 11.95 8.34
CA ARG A 19 1.49 11.90 7.19
C ARG A 19 0.93 10.91 6.18
N ASN A 20 0.90 11.29 4.91
CA ASN A 20 0.35 10.51 3.82
C ASN A 20 1.39 10.47 2.71
N ILE A 21 1.80 9.27 2.32
CA ILE A 21 2.85 9.06 1.33
C ILE A 21 2.28 8.23 0.18
N TRP A 22 2.28 8.80 -1.02
CA TRP A 22 1.76 8.16 -2.20
C TRP A 22 2.91 7.71 -3.08
N TYR A 23 2.96 6.41 -3.35
CA TYR A 23 3.91 5.78 -4.23
C TYR A 23 3.25 5.37 -5.54
N GLY A 24 3.89 5.70 -6.66
CA GLY A 24 3.47 5.31 -7.99
C GLY A 24 4.21 4.08 -8.51
N TYR A 25 3.57 3.40 -9.46
CA TYR A 25 4.19 2.38 -10.32
C TYR A 25 4.78 1.21 -9.54
N ALA A 26 4.04 0.72 -8.56
CA ALA A 26 4.33 -0.56 -7.93
C ALA A 26 4.10 -1.69 -8.94
N ASP A 27 5.05 -2.63 -8.99
CA ASP A 27 4.94 -3.78 -9.89
C ASP A 27 4.01 -4.83 -9.28
N MET A 28 2.71 -4.58 -9.42
CA MET A 28 1.63 -5.39 -8.84
C MET A 28 0.92 -6.23 -9.90
N SER A 29 1.41 -6.26 -11.13
CA SER A 29 0.76 -7.01 -12.20
C SER A 29 1.75 -7.70 -13.13
N VAL A 30 1.42 -8.91 -13.52
CA VAL A 30 2.12 -9.66 -14.58
C VAL A 30 1.15 -9.96 -15.72
N ASP A 31 1.67 -10.09 -16.94
CA ASP A 31 0.86 -10.49 -18.09
C ASP A 31 0.58 -12.00 -18.02
N GLY A 32 -0.70 -12.37 -17.96
CA GLY A 32 -1.20 -13.74 -18.02
C GLY A 32 -1.91 -14.03 -19.35
N GLU A 33 -2.36 -15.28 -19.53
CA GLU A 33 -2.96 -15.76 -20.78
C GLU A 33 -4.29 -15.04 -21.11
N TYR A 34 -5.06 -14.66 -20.08
CA TYR A 34 -6.39 -14.07 -20.22
C TYR A 34 -6.46 -12.61 -19.75
N GLY A 35 -5.33 -11.99 -19.46
CA GLY A 35 -5.26 -10.63 -18.96
C GLY A 35 -4.14 -10.43 -17.95
N LYS A 36 -4.11 -9.26 -17.31
CA LYS A 36 -3.15 -8.99 -16.23
C LYS A 36 -3.59 -9.69 -14.95
N GLU A 37 -2.66 -10.40 -14.32
CA GLU A 37 -2.83 -11.05 -13.04
C GLU A 37 -2.09 -10.28 -11.94
N LEU A 38 -2.51 -10.47 -10.68
CA LEU A 38 -1.92 -9.77 -9.54
C LEU A 38 -0.56 -10.39 -9.18
N ASN A 39 0.46 -9.54 -9.00
CA ASN A 39 1.82 -9.97 -8.68
C ASN A 39 2.17 -9.66 -7.21
N LEU A 40 1.75 -10.52 -6.28
CA LEU A 40 2.02 -10.38 -4.84
C LEU A 40 3.24 -11.20 -4.40
N ASN A 41 4.39 -10.94 -5.01
CA ASN A 41 5.61 -11.70 -4.73
C ASN A 41 6.43 -11.14 -3.55
N GLU A 42 7.43 -11.93 -3.14
CA GLU A 42 8.37 -11.59 -2.06
C GLU A 42 9.15 -10.29 -2.33
N ASN A 43 9.63 -10.08 -3.56
CA ASN A 43 10.40 -8.87 -3.92
C ASN A 43 9.56 -7.60 -3.74
N LEU A 44 8.28 -7.65 -4.09
CA LEU A 44 7.34 -6.55 -3.85
C LEU A 44 7.22 -6.32 -2.33
N MET A 45 7.00 -7.36 -1.54
CA MET A 45 6.88 -7.25 -0.09
C MET A 45 8.13 -6.63 0.56
N GLU A 46 9.32 -7.07 0.15
CA GLU A 46 10.59 -6.53 0.64
C GLU A 46 10.76 -5.06 0.27
N ASP A 47 10.44 -4.68 -0.98
CA ASP A 47 10.55 -3.28 -1.40
C ASP A 47 9.58 -2.38 -0.63
N LEU A 48 8.34 -2.83 -0.42
CA LEU A 48 7.35 -2.10 0.39
C LEU A 48 7.81 -1.95 1.84
N CYS A 49 8.27 -3.03 2.48
CA CYS A 49 8.81 -2.98 3.85
C CYS A 49 9.96 -1.98 3.96
N ARG A 50 10.89 -2.02 3.00
CA ARG A 50 12.05 -1.13 2.97
C ARG A 50 11.63 0.33 2.84
N LYS A 51 10.69 0.65 1.94
CA LYS A 51 10.17 2.03 1.78
C LYS A 51 9.54 2.52 3.08
N ILE A 52 8.64 1.73 3.67
CA ILE A 52 7.93 2.09 4.90
C ILE A 52 8.92 2.35 6.04
N ARG A 53 9.87 1.44 6.26
CA ARG A 53 10.89 1.60 7.32
C ARG A 53 11.77 2.83 7.10
N ASN A 54 12.18 3.10 5.86
CA ASN A 54 12.95 4.29 5.54
C ASN A 54 12.13 5.55 5.85
N ASN A 55 10.88 5.64 5.42
CA ASN A 55 10.03 6.80 5.71
C ASN A 55 9.79 6.99 7.21
N LEU A 56 9.60 5.90 7.96
CA LEU A 56 9.44 5.94 9.42
C LEU A 56 10.71 6.41 10.15
N SER A 57 11.89 6.23 9.56
CA SER A 57 13.15 6.72 10.13
C SER A 57 13.37 8.23 9.93
N GLU A 58 12.59 8.86 9.06
CA GLU A 58 12.68 10.29 8.79
C GLU A 58 11.93 11.10 9.87
N SER A 59 12.57 12.15 10.37
CA SER A 59 11.93 13.10 11.27
C SER A 59 11.04 14.07 10.49
N THR A 60 9.77 14.21 10.88
CA THR A 60 8.87 15.21 10.31
C THR A 60 8.31 16.14 11.38
N THR A 61 7.98 17.38 10.99
CA THR A 61 7.38 18.39 11.86
C THR A 61 6.09 18.91 11.20
N PRO A 62 4.91 18.76 11.84
CA PRO A 62 4.70 18.13 13.14
C PRO A 62 4.97 16.61 13.13
N THR A 63 5.23 16.05 14.31
CA THR A 63 5.35 14.60 14.46
C THR A 63 3.99 13.95 14.17
N PRO A 64 3.89 12.99 13.23
CA PRO A 64 2.62 12.40 12.86
C PRO A 64 2.12 11.50 13.99
N THR A 65 0.82 11.57 14.26
CA THR A 65 0.11 10.60 15.10
C THR A 65 -0.18 9.30 14.35
N GLU A 66 -0.12 9.34 13.03
CA GLU A 66 -0.19 8.19 12.14
C GLU A 66 0.49 8.49 10.81
N THR A 67 0.95 7.43 10.14
CA THR A 67 1.45 7.51 8.78
C THR A 67 0.68 6.55 7.89
N ASN A 68 0.21 7.04 6.75
CA ASN A 68 -0.48 6.26 5.73
C ASN A 68 0.38 6.17 4.47
N TRP A 69 0.46 4.98 3.89
CA TRP A 69 1.09 4.74 2.60
C TRP A 69 0.06 4.22 1.60
N TYR A 70 0.16 4.72 0.38
CA TYR A 70 -0.67 4.34 -0.75
C TYR A 70 0.24 3.91 -1.89
N PHE A 71 0.29 2.61 -2.18
CA PHE A 71 1.12 2.06 -3.25
C PHE A 71 0.25 1.75 -4.45
N TYR A 72 0.29 2.60 -5.46
CA TYR A 72 -0.46 2.45 -6.69
C TYR A 72 0.26 1.54 -7.68
N GLY A 73 -0.47 0.56 -8.21
CA GLY A 73 -0.01 -0.33 -9.26
C GLY A 73 0.41 0.42 -10.54
N ASN A 74 1.31 -0.18 -11.30
CA ASN A 74 1.80 0.31 -12.58
C ASN A 74 0.76 0.22 -13.72
N SER A 75 -0.30 -0.56 -13.54
CA SER A 75 -1.34 -0.79 -14.53
C SER A 75 -2.75 -0.61 -13.96
N THR A 76 -3.73 -0.50 -14.84
CA THR A 76 -5.16 -0.48 -14.51
C THR A 76 -5.85 -1.68 -15.14
N THR A 77 -6.87 -2.18 -14.46
CA THR A 77 -7.77 -3.22 -14.99
C THR A 77 -9.18 -2.64 -15.11
N GLN A 78 -9.85 -2.92 -16.23
CA GLN A 78 -11.28 -2.64 -16.33
C GLN A 78 -12.07 -3.71 -15.58
N ASP A 79 -13.11 -3.29 -14.85
CA ASP A 79 -14.06 -4.22 -14.25
C ASP A 79 -15.27 -4.47 -15.16
N ALA A 80 -16.19 -5.31 -14.68
CA ALA A 80 -17.38 -5.71 -15.43
C ALA A 80 -18.40 -4.58 -15.65
N VAL A 81 -18.34 -3.49 -14.87
CA VAL A 81 -19.25 -2.34 -14.99
C VAL A 81 -18.62 -1.16 -15.76
N GLY A 82 -17.37 -1.32 -16.22
CA GLY A 82 -16.66 -0.36 -17.05
C GLY A 82 -15.77 0.60 -16.27
N ASP A 83 -15.62 0.42 -14.96
CA ASP A 83 -14.73 1.24 -14.15
C ASP A 83 -13.28 0.83 -14.37
N SER A 84 -12.39 1.83 -14.43
CA SER A 84 -10.95 1.61 -14.49
C SER A 84 -10.38 1.60 -13.08
N ILE A 85 -10.00 0.40 -12.62
CA ILE A 85 -9.48 0.20 -11.27
C ILE A 85 -7.96 0.09 -11.34
N ARG A 86 -7.28 0.89 -10.51
CA ARG A 86 -5.85 0.76 -10.26
C ARG A 86 -5.64 -0.04 -8.96
N PRO A 87 -5.03 -1.23 -9.01
CA PRO A 87 -4.67 -1.97 -7.81
C PRO A 87 -3.87 -1.08 -6.87
N THR A 88 -4.25 -1.04 -5.60
CA THR A 88 -3.62 -0.21 -4.58
C THR A 88 -3.44 -1.00 -3.30
N ILE A 89 -2.23 -0.99 -2.75
CA ILE A 89 -1.98 -1.45 -1.38
C ILE A 89 -1.94 -0.23 -0.49
N MET A 90 -2.80 -0.21 0.53
CA MET A 90 -2.86 0.83 1.53
C MET A 90 -2.31 0.29 2.84
N VAL A 91 -1.40 1.02 3.47
CA VAL A 91 -0.84 0.66 4.77
C VAL A 91 -1.05 1.84 5.71
N ARG A 92 -1.48 1.58 6.94
CA ARG A 92 -1.49 2.57 8.01
C ARG A 92 -0.67 2.08 9.18
N GLU A 93 0.24 2.91 9.65
CA GLU A 93 0.88 2.78 10.96
C GLU A 93 0.21 3.78 11.91
N ARG A 94 -0.19 3.29 13.09
CA ARG A 94 -0.64 4.13 14.19
C ARG A 94 -0.29 3.44 15.51
N ALA A 95 0.51 4.10 16.35
CA ALA A 95 0.91 3.61 17.67
C ALA A 95 1.60 2.22 17.64
N GLY A 96 2.47 2.00 16.65
CA GLY A 96 3.21 0.77 16.42
C GLY A 96 2.41 -0.35 15.75
N LEU A 97 1.14 -0.11 15.43
CA LEU A 97 0.27 -1.09 14.79
C LEU A 97 0.13 -0.80 13.31
N PHE A 98 0.37 -1.82 12.50
CA PHE A 98 0.21 -1.78 11.05
C PHE A 98 -1.11 -2.42 10.64
N VAL A 99 -1.84 -1.76 9.77
CA VAL A 99 -3.06 -2.28 9.13
C VAL A 99 -2.89 -2.19 7.63
N ILE A 100 -3.05 -3.31 6.93
CA ILE A 100 -3.01 -3.34 5.46
C ILE A 100 -4.41 -3.50 4.88
N ASN A 101 -4.69 -2.76 3.82
CA ASN A 101 -5.87 -2.95 2.99
C ASN A 101 -5.50 -2.94 1.50
N PHE A 102 -6.34 -3.56 0.68
CA PHE A 102 -6.20 -3.57 -0.77
C PHE A 102 -7.41 -2.90 -1.40
N ASN A 103 -7.18 -2.23 -2.53
CA ASN A 103 -8.22 -1.80 -3.45
C ASN A 103 -7.90 -2.41 -4.83
N MET A 104 -8.80 -3.21 -5.39
CA MET A 104 -8.66 -3.88 -6.68
C MET A 104 -10.02 -4.28 -7.22
N SER A 105 -10.09 -4.74 -8.48
CA SER A 105 -11.35 -5.24 -9.05
C SER A 105 -11.87 -6.47 -8.31
N ASP A 106 -13.19 -6.67 -8.37
CA ASP A 106 -13.88 -7.82 -7.81
C ASP A 106 -13.31 -9.15 -8.34
N HIS A 107 -13.03 -9.23 -9.64
CA HIS A 107 -12.40 -10.38 -10.27
C HIS A 107 -11.02 -10.67 -9.69
N ASN A 108 -10.15 -9.66 -9.62
CA ASN A 108 -8.81 -9.83 -9.06
C ASN A 108 -8.85 -10.21 -7.58
N PHE A 109 -9.78 -9.62 -6.82
CA PHE A 109 -9.98 -9.99 -5.43
C PHE A 109 -10.43 -11.44 -5.28
N ALA A 110 -11.42 -11.88 -6.07
CA ALA A 110 -12.00 -13.21 -5.96
C ALA A 110 -10.99 -14.32 -6.31
N ILE A 111 -10.20 -14.14 -7.37
CA ILE A 111 -9.26 -15.19 -7.82
C ILE A 111 -7.96 -15.23 -7.01
N ASN A 112 -7.57 -14.11 -6.36
CA ASN A 112 -6.31 -14.00 -5.59
C ASN A 112 -6.55 -13.94 -4.07
N LEU A 113 -7.75 -14.31 -3.58
CA LEU A 113 -8.12 -14.12 -2.18
C LEU A 113 -7.10 -14.73 -1.21
N ASP A 114 -6.67 -15.96 -1.45
CA ASP A 114 -5.73 -16.67 -0.58
C ASP A 114 -4.36 -15.97 -0.55
N ASP A 115 -3.85 -15.57 -1.71
CA ASP A 115 -2.56 -14.86 -1.82
C ASP A 115 -2.63 -13.49 -1.16
N ILE A 116 -3.75 -12.77 -1.28
CA ILE A 116 -3.97 -11.48 -0.59
C ILE A 116 -3.93 -11.68 0.93
N LEU A 117 -4.59 -12.72 1.45
CA LEU A 117 -4.64 -13.01 2.89
C LEU A 117 -3.27 -13.41 3.44
N VAL A 118 -2.53 -14.24 2.70
CA VAL A 118 -1.15 -14.64 3.06
C VAL A 118 -0.23 -13.43 3.01
N PHE A 119 -0.28 -12.65 1.94
CA PHE A 119 0.53 -11.44 1.78
C PHE A 119 0.28 -10.46 2.92
N LYS A 120 -0.99 -10.16 3.22
CA LYS A 120 -1.38 -9.26 4.30
C LYS A 120 -0.82 -9.71 5.65
N THR A 121 -1.03 -10.98 6.00
CA THR A 121 -0.57 -11.54 7.28
C THR A 121 0.95 -11.48 7.41
N ASN A 122 1.69 -11.82 6.34
CA ASN A 122 3.14 -11.79 6.34
C ASN A 122 3.67 -10.36 6.39
N PHE A 123 3.03 -9.43 5.68
CA PHE A 123 3.44 -8.04 5.62
C PHE A 123 3.25 -7.34 6.99
N GLU A 124 2.11 -7.55 7.64
CA GLU A 124 1.84 -7.11 9.03
C GLU A 124 2.93 -7.60 10.00
N LYS A 125 3.25 -8.90 9.96
CA LYS A 125 4.27 -9.51 10.83
C LYS A 125 5.66 -8.91 10.60
N ARG A 126 6.04 -8.70 9.34
CA ARG A 126 7.36 -8.14 8.99
C ARG A 126 7.50 -6.69 9.38
N LEU A 127 6.44 -5.89 9.23
CA LEU A 127 6.46 -4.49 9.67
C LEU A 127 6.51 -4.38 11.20
N ALA A 128 5.86 -5.29 11.92
CA ALA A 128 5.92 -5.34 13.39
C ALA A 128 7.25 -5.91 13.94
N SER A 129 8.01 -6.63 13.13
CA SER A 129 9.32 -7.16 13.50
C SER A 129 10.40 -6.14 13.13
N ASN A 130 10.93 -5.44 14.15
CA ASN A 130 12.00 -4.44 14.00
C ASN A 130 13.23 -4.99 13.28
#